data_AF-A0A7T5JMB5-F1
#
_entry.id   AF-A0A7T5JMB5-F1
#
_cell.length_a   1.000
_cell.length_b   1.000
_cell.length_c   1.000
_cell.angle_alpha   90.00
_cell.angle_beta   90.00
_cell.angle_gamma   90.00
#
_symmetry.space_group_name_H-M   'P 1'
#
loop_
_entity.id
_entity.type
_entity.pdbx_description
1 polymer ?
#
loop_
_entity_poly.entity_id
_entity_poly.type
_entity_poly.pdbx_seq_one_letter_code
_entity_poly.pdbx_strand_id
1 'polypeptide(L)'
;MDDMRGEIRVADQVVAVIAGVAAAEIDGITVRTGGFYHDLAKKLGGSGKGVFVVVQEGAVSIEMRVSIKYGMPIHELCRQLQEKVKDCVETMTGLDVEAVHVHVDGIDM
;
A
#
# COMPACT_ATOMS: atom_id res chain seq x y z
N MET A 1 24.82 -33.27 -4.57
CA MET A 1 23.75 -32.91 -3.62
C MET A 1 23.60 -31.41 -3.75
N ASP A 2 22.71 -30.96 -4.64
CA ASP A 2 22.28 -29.57 -4.61
C ASP A 2 21.06 -29.53 -3.70
N ASP A 3 21.24 -28.91 -2.54
CA ASP A 3 20.16 -28.62 -1.61
C ASP A 3 19.04 -27.94 -2.39
N MET A 4 17.85 -28.53 -2.34
CA MET A 4 16.62 -27.91 -2.80
C MET A 4 16.37 -26.68 -1.91
N ARG A 5 16.97 -25.55 -2.31
CA ARG A 5 16.80 -24.24 -1.67
C ARG A 5 15.34 -23.84 -1.86
N GLY A 6 14.60 -23.78 -0.75
CA GLY A 6 13.21 -23.33 -0.77
C GLY A 6 13.08 -21.90 -1.30
N GLU A 7 11.91 -21.59 -1.86
CA GLU A 7 11.57 -20.26 -2.38
C GLU A 7 10.58 -19.59 -1.42
N ILE A 8 10.86 -18.35 -1.01
CA ILE A 8 9.93 -17.53 -0.22
C ILE A 8 9.10 -16.71 -1.22
N ARG A 9 7.78 -16.89 -1.20
CA ARG A 9 6.83 -16.09 -1.97
C ARG A 9 5.90 -15.35 -1.04
N VAL A 10 5.88 -14.03 -1.15
CA VAL A 10 4.94 -13.16 -0.44
C VAL A 10 3.80 -12.84 -1.40
N ALA A 11 2.56 -13.13 -0.98
CA ALA A 11 1.39 -12.81 -1.80
C ALA A 11 1.09 -11.31 -1.76
N ASP A 12 0.64 -10.74 -2.89
CA ASP A 12 0.30 -9.32 -3.02
C ASP A 12 -0.69 -8.85 -1.94
N GLN A 13 -1.63 -9.72 -1.55
CA GLN A 13 -2.59 -9.43 -0.49
C GLN A 13 -1.92 -9.18 0.87
N VAL A 14 -0.82 -9.86 1.17
CA VAL A 14 -0.08 -9.65 2.43
C VAL A 14 0.56 -8.26 2.43
N VAL A 15 1.15 -7.86 1.30
CA VAL A 15 1.73 -6.52 1.13
C VAL A 15 0.65 -5.44 1.26
N ALA A 16 -0.51 -5.64 0.65
CA ALA A 16 -1.64 -4.71 0.74
C ALA A 16 -2.15 -4.54 2.18
N VAL A 17 -2.16 -5.62 2.97
CA VAL A 17 -2.53 -5.57 4.40
C VAL A 17 -1.50 -4.77 5.19
N ILE A 18 -0.20 -5.03 5.00
CA ILE A 18 0.88 -4.31 5.70
C ILE A 18 0.80 -2.82 5.39
N ALA A 19 0.70 -2.45 4.12
CA ALA A 19 0.57 -1.06 3.68
C ALA A 19 -0.69 -0.38 4.25
N GLY A 20 -1.83 -1.08 4.25
CA GLY A 20 -3.07 -0.57 4.84
C GLY A 20 -3.02 -0.38 6.35
N VAL A 21 -2.27 -1.23 7.07
CA VAL A 21 -2.04 -1.07 8.52
C VAL A 21 -1.09 0.09 8.78
N ALA A 22 0.03 0.17 8.05
CA ALA A 22 1.00 1.25 8.17
C ALA A 22 0.36 2.63 7.92
N ALA A 23 -0.53 2.72 6.92
CA ALA A 23 -1.28 3.93 6.63
C ALA A 23 -2.24 4.35 7.75
N ALA A 24 -2.87 3.38 8.41
CA ALA A 24 -3.80 3.64 9.50
C ALA A 24 -3.11 4.14 10.79
N GLU A 25 -1.77 4.03 10.88
CA GLU A 25 -1.00 4.57 12.00
C GLU A 25 -0.73 6.08 11.88
N ILE A 26 -1.00 6.69 10.72
CA ILE A 26 -0.75 8.12 10.51
C ILE A 26 -2.02 8.89 10.80
N ASP A 27 -1.97 9.72 11.85
CA ASP A 27 -3.09 10.58 12.20
C ASP A 27 -3.43 11.52 11.04
N GLY A 28 -4.72 11.63 10.75
CA GLY A 28 -5.21 12.47 9.66
C GLY A 28 -5.32 11.84 8.30
N ILE A 29 -4.92 10.58 8.13
CA ILE A 29 -5.13 9.81 6.91
C ILE A 29 -6.21 8.75 7.13
N THR A 30 -7.20 8.74 6.24
CA THR A 30 -8.18 7.66 6.13
C THR A 30 -8.00 6.96 4.79
N VAL A 31 -7.71 5.65 4.78
CA VAL A 31 -7.63 4.89 3.53
C VAL A 31 -9.02 4.66 2.96
N ARG A 32 -9.21 4.95 1.67
CA ARG A 32 -10.52 4.91 0.99
C ARG A 32 -10.62 3.71 0.08
N THR A 33 -11.65 2.89 0.32
CA THR A 33 -12.07 1.82 -0.59
C THR A 33 -13.12 2.37 -1.57
N GLY A 34 -12.73 2.80 -2.78
CA GLY A 34 -13.70 3.23 -3.80
C GLY A 34 -13.10 3.83 -5.08
N GLY A 35 -13.84 3.78 -6.20
CA GLY A 35 -13.50 4.42 -7.47
C GLY A 35 -13.06 3.46 -8.58
N PHE A 36 -11.93 2.77 -8.39
CA PHE A 36 -11.38 1.77 -9.34
C PHE A 36 -11.56 0.31 -8.88
N TYR A 37 -11.93 0.11 -7.61
CA TYR A 37 -12.10 -1.20 -7.00
C TYR A 37 -13.17 -2.06 -7.68
N HIS A 38 -14.21 -1.47 -8.25
CA HIS A 38 -15.34 -2.28 -8.75
C HIS A 38 -15.06 -2.96 -10.10
N ASP A 39 -14.25 -2.34 -10.96
CA ASP A 39 -13.96 -2.87 -12.31
C ASP A 39 -12.73 -3.79 -12.32
N LEU A 40 -11.71 -3.51 -11.49
CA LEU A 40 -10.47 -4.29 -11.47
C LEU A 40 -10.43 -5.41 -10.42
N ALA A 41 -11.14 -5.27 -9.28
CA ALA A 41 -11.21 -6.35 -8.29
C ALA A 41 -11.92 -7.60 -8.83
N LYS A 42 -12.78 -7.46 -9.84
CA LYS A 42 -13.38 -8.58 -10.59
C LYS A 42 -12.36 -9.39 -11.40
N LYS A 43 -11.22 -8.81 -11.79
CA LYS A 43 -10.18 -9.46 -12.60
C LYS A 43 -8.99 -9.98 -11.80
N LEU A 44 -8.70 -9.40 -10.63
CA LEU A 44 -7.45 -9.67 -9.89
C LEU A 44 -7.62 -10.15 -8.43
N GLY A 45 -8.85 -10.42 -7.98
CA GLY A 45 -9.07 -11.25 -6.78
C GLY A 45 -8.53 -10.69 -5.45
N GLY A 46 -8.55 -9.36 -5.26
CA GLY A 46 -7.94 -8.74 -4.08
C GLY A 46 -8.63 -7.48 -3.58
N SER A 47 -9.46 -7.63 -2.54
CA SER A 47 -10.06 -6.50 -1.78
C SER A 47 -9.22 -6.22 -0.53
N GLY A 48 -8.11 -5.51 -0.69
CA GLY A 48 -7.35 -4.97 0.43
C GLY A 48 -7.61 -3.48 0.60
N LYS A 49 -8.48 -3.08 1.53
CA LYS A 49 -8.57 -1.75 2.18
C LYS A 49 -8.39 -0.44 1.37
N GLY A 50 -8.41 -0.39 0.04
CA GLY A 50 -8.07 0.83 -0.72
C GLY A 50 -6.61 0.90 -1.18
N VAL A 51 -5.85 -0.19 -0.99
CA VAL A 51 -4.47 -0.38 -1.41
C VAL A 51 -4.38 -1.37 -2.58
N PHE A 52 -3.77 -0.94 -3.67
CA PHE A 52 -3.43 -1.77 -4.83
C PHE A 52 -1.92 -2.01 -4.85
N VAL A 53 -1.52 -3.25 -5.09
CA VAL A 53 -0.12 -3.66 -5.09
C VAL A 53 0.18 -4.38 -6.37
N VAL A 54 1.29 -4.03 -7.02
CA VAL A 54 1.85 -4.72 -8.16
C VAL A 54 3.26 -5.17 -7.79
N VAL A 55 3.51 -6.46 -7.89
CA VAL A 55 4.84 -7.04 -7.72
C VAL A 55 5.35 -7.50 -9.07
N GLN A 56 6.48 -6.94 -9.52
CA GLN A 56 7.14 -7.32 -10.76
C GLN A 56 8.63 -7.54 -10.50
N GLU A 57 9.14 -8.74 -10.81
CA GLU A 57 10.57 -9.07 -10.75
C GLU A 57 11.26 -8.76 -9.39
N GLY A 58 10.50 -8.76 -8.29
CA GLY A 58 10.99 -8.45 -6.94
C GLY A 58 10.86 -6.98 -6.53
N ALA A 59 10.48 -6.10 -7.45
CA ALA A 59 10.11 -4.71 -7.16
C ALA A 59 8.61 -4.59 -6.87
N VAL A 60 8.27 -3.78 -5.87
CA VAL A 60 6.89 -3.54 -5.43
C VAL A 60 6.49 -2.10 -5.71
N SER A 61 5.39 -1.93 -6.43
CA SER A 61 4.70 -0.65 -6.58
C SER A 61 3.38 -0.70 -5.82
N ILE A 62 3.14 0.31 -4.99
CA ILE A 62 1.95 0.41 -4.14
C ILE A 62 1.18 1.65 -4.54
N GLU A 63 -0.12 1.50 -4.80
CA GLU A 63 -1.03 2.62 -5.02
C GLU A 63 -2.07 2.68 -3.89
N MET A 64 -2.24 3.86 -3.31
CA MET A 64 -3.13 4.09 -2.17
C MET A 64 -4.06 5.25 -2.46
N ARG A 65 -5.35 5.06 -2.18
CA ARG A 65 -6.34 6.15 -2.17
C ARG A 65 -6.66 6.54 -0.74
N VAL A 66 -6.57 7.82 -0.44
CA VAL A 66 -6.75 8.34 0.92
C VAL A 66 -7.62 9.59 0.93
N SER A 67 -8.25 9.87 2.06
CA SER A 67 -8.74 11.22 2.40
C SER A 67 -7.91 11.78 3.54
N ILE A 68 -7.77 13.10 3.53
CA ILE A 68 -6.98 13.84 4.52
C ILE A 68 -7.91 14.64 5.40
N LYS A 69 -7.69 14.64 6.71
CA LYS A 69 -8.47 15.46 7.64
C LYS A 69 -8.20 16.96 7.44
N TYR A 70 -9.26 17.76 7.52
CA TYR A 70 -9.20 19.20 7.32
C TYR A 70 -8.22 19.88 8.28
N GLY A 71 -7.52 20.90 7.76
CA GLY A 71 -6.55 21.69 8.52
C GLY A 71 -5.15 21.08 8.62
N MET A 72 -4.90 19.94 7.97
CA MET A 72 -3.59 19.31 7.93
C MET A 72 -2.84 19.48 6.60
N PRO A 73 -1.50 19.58 6.63
CA PRO A 73 -0.68 19.76 5.45
C PRO A 73 -0.59 18.48 4.61
N ILE A 74 -1.37 18.42 3.53
CA ILE A 74 -1.46 17.23 2.64
C ILE A 74 -0.09 16.70 2.23
N HIS A 75 0.82 17.58 1.80
CA HIS A 75 2.15 17.18 1.31
C HIS A 75 3.02 16.51 2.40
N GLU A 76 2.93 16.96 3.64
CA GLU A 76 3.68 16.37 4.76
C GLU A 76 3.10 15.00 5.13
N LEU A 77 1.76 14.89 5.24
CA LEU A 77 1.09 13.62 5.54
C LEU A 77 1.32 12.58 4.44
N CYS A 78 1.22 12.98 3.17
CA CYS A 78 1.49 12.08 2.04
C CYS A 78 2.95 11.61 2.04
N ARG A 79 3.91 12.49 2.34
CA ARG A 79 5.32 12.09 2.45
C ARG A 79 5.53 11.11 3.60
N GLN A 80 4.97 11.40 4.77
CA GLN A 80 5.02 10.50 5.92
C GLN A 80 4.40 9.14 5.60
N LEU A 81 3.29 9.12 4.86
CA LEU A 81 2.64 7.91 4.38
C LEU A 81 3.53 7.09 3.47
N GLN A 82 4.18 7.73 2.49
CA GLN A 82 5.09 7.05 1.58
C GLN A 82 6.27 6.43 2.32
N GLU A 83 6.93 7.19 3.19
CA GLU A 83 8.06 6.73 4.00
C GLU A 83 7.66 5.55 4.90
N LYS A 84 6.57 5.71 5.67
CA LYS A 84 6.09 4.68 6.61
C LYS A 84 5.68 3.38 5.91
N VAL A 85 4.93 3.47 4.80
CA VAL A 85 4.48 2.30 4.04
C VAL A 85 5.66 1.56 3.43
N LYS A 86 6.61 2.30 2.82
CA LYS A 86 7.85 1.73 2.28
C LYS A 86 8.60 0.98 3.38
N ASP A 87 8.92 1.66 4.48
CA ASP A 87 9.70 1.08 5.58
C ASP A 87 9.05 -0.19 6.14
N CYS A 88 7.74 -0.17 6.39
CA CYS A 88 7.02 -1.32 6.93
C CYS A 88 7.02 -2.51 5.96
N VAL A 89 6.77 -2.28 4.67
CA VAL A 89 6.73 -3.36 3.68
C VAL A 89 8.12 -3.97 3.48
N GLU A 90 9.15 -3.14 3.30
CA GLU A 90 10.52 -3.61 3.12
C GLU A 90 11.01 -4.38 4.36
N THR A 91 10.76 -3.86 5.56
CA THR A 91 11.17 -4.50 6.82
C THR A 91 10.46 -5.84 7.06
N MET A 92 9.16 -5.94 6.76
CA MET A 92 8.38 -7.14 7.05
C MET A 92 8.50 -8.23 5.98
N THR A 93 8.73 -7.84 4.72
CA THR A 93 8.69 -8.78 3.59
C THR A 93 10.05 -9.01 2.93
N GLY A 94 11.02 -8.12 3.14
CA GLY A 94 12.31 -8.15 2.46
C GLY A 94 12.24 -7.84 0.96
N LEU A 95 11.10 -7.37 0.46
CA LEU A 95 10.93 -6.90 -0.91
C LEU A 95 11.38 -5.44 -1.03
N ASP A 96 11.84 -5.03 -2.21
CA ASP A 96 12.18 -3.62 -2.48
C ASP A 96 10.95 -2.86 -2.98
N VAL A 97 10.59 -1.77 -2.30
CA VAL A 97 9.50 -0.89 -2.71
C VAL A 97 10.06 0.21 -3.60
N GLU A 98 9.73 0.14 -4.88
CA GLU A 98 10.15 1.12 -5.89
C GLU A 98 9.42 2.44 -5.68
N ALA A 99 8.10 2.38 -5.49
CA ALA A 99 7.27 3.56 -5.38
C ALA A 99 6.00 3.32 -4.55
N VAL A 100 5.59 4.36 -3.83
CA VAL A 100 4.28 4.46 -3.18
C VAL A 100 3.54 5.66 -3.77
N HIS A 101 2.52 5.38 -4.58
CA HIS A 101 1.66 6.38 -5.21
C HIS A 101 0.48 6.68 -4.31
N VAL A 102 0.31 7.96 -3.94
CA VAL A 102 -0.78 8.40 -3.05
C VAL A 102 -1.74 9.29 -3.82
N HIS A 103 -2.98 8.84 -3.95
CA HIS A 103 -4.09 9.59 -4.52
C HIS A 103 -4.98 10.14 -3.39
N VAL A 104 -5.08 11.46 -3.29
CA VAL A 104 -5.95 12.13 -2.31
C VAL A 104 -7.32 12.35 -2.94
N ASP A 105 -8.30 11.57 -2.51
CA ASP A 105 -9.67 11.57 -3.04
C ASP A 105 -10.55 12.67 -2.45
N GLY A 106 -10.17 13.22 -1.29
CA GLY A 106 -10.96 14.24 -0.64
C GLY A 106 -10.42 14.66 0.71
N ILE A 107 -11.17 15.56 1.34
CA ILE A 107 -10.89 16.09 2.67
C ILE A 107 -12.04 15.69 3.60
N ASP A 108 -11.70 15.10 4.75
CA ASP A 108 -12.67 14.76 5.79
C ASP A 108 -12.76 15.91 6.81
N MET A 109 -13.97 16.20 7.31
CA MET A 109 -14.22 17.28 8.31
C MET A 109 -14.06 16.79 9.75
#